data_AF-A0A9N9I8Z5-F1
#
_entry.id   AF-A0A9N9I8Z5-F1
#
_cell.length_a   1.000
_cell.length_b   1.000
_cell.length_c   1.000
_cell.angle_alpha   90.00
_cell.angle_beta   90.00
_cell.angle_gamma   90.00
#
_symmetry.space_group_name_H-M   'P 1'
#
loop_
_entity.id
_entity.type
_entity.pdbx_description
1 polymer ?
#
loop_
_entity_poly.entity_id
_entity_poly.type
_entity_poly.pdbx_seq_one_letter_code
_entity_poly.pdbx_strand_id
1 'polypeptide(L)'
;MAAQLTVIYAQAWDYQLLLDSLSYELEGVEAYIAKTNKYPKKNQIYGTTKGTIKDHSGSAEDYYDTALTNLLTLSGMVKSTPLPEVKEYALVEFYKWIDYSEITEKNCSPDLGRLLIGVHESLKGEGRKILDDTKMYLANTEQPPNESFINVFSATQKFAHETREMKESLKDQKFDKSPRFYGDSEKGRRIFEMIEAKYVEAYLSNYSYSQQESQIKNTSMYG
;
A
#
# COMPACT_ATOMS: atom_id res chain seq x y z
N MET A 1 -0.61 -14.11 34.74
CA MET A 1 0.08 -12.83 34.41
C MET A 1 0.94 -12.92 33.16
N ALA A 2 1.83 -13.90 32.99
CA ALA A 2 2.68 -14.01 31.78
C ALA A 2 1.90 -14.03 30.45
N ALA A 3 0.78 -14.78 30.37
CA ALA A 3 -0.02 -14.86 29.14
C ALA A 3 -0.67 -13.53 28.72
N GLN A 4 -1.17 -12.72 29.67
CA GLN A 4 -1.75 -11.40 29.37
C GLN A 4 -0.68 -10.42 28.87
N LEU A 5 0.53 -10.48 29.42
CA LEU A 5 1.66 -9.68 28.97
C LEU A 5 2.07 -10.07 27.54
N THR A 6 2.18 -11.36 27.23
CA THR A 6 2.49 -11.84 25.87
C THR A 6 1.44 -11.40 24.84
N VAL A 7 0.15 -11.37 25.20
CA VAL A 7 -0.94 -10.88 24.32
C VAL A 7 -0.82 -9.37 24.07
N ILE A 8 -0.54 -8.57 25.11
CA ILE A 8 -0.37 -7.12 25.00
C ILE A 8 0.86 -6.74 24.14
N TYR A 9 1.92 -7.56 24.17
CA TYR A 9 3.14 -7.28 23.40
C TYR A 9 3.08 -7.75 21.95
N ALA A 10 2.40 -8.88 21.68
CA ALA A 10 2.09 -9.27 20.30
C ALA A 10 1.26 -8.18 19.60
N GLN A 11 0.33 -7.55 20.33
CA GLN A 11 -0.46 -6.43 19.84
C GLN A 11 0.41 -5.26 19.37
N ALA A 12 1.41 -4.83 20.17
CA ALA A 12 2.19 -3.64 19.84
C ALA A 12 3.04 -3.78 18.57
N TRP A 13 3.63 -4.96 18.39
CA TRP A 13 4.33 -5.32 17.16
C TRP A 13 3.40 -5.28 15.95
N ASP A 14 2.21 -5.88 16.06
CA ASP A 14 1.24 -5.94 14.97
C ASP A 14 0.75 -4.54 14.54
N TYR A 15 0.51 -3.64 15.51
CA TYR A 15 0.17 -2.24 15.22
C TYR A 15 1.31 -1.54 14.47
N GLN A 16 2.55 -1.65 14.97
CA GLN A 16 3.70 -0.98 14.35
C GLN A 16 3.92 -1.49 12.93
N LEU A 17 3.95 -2.80 12.74
CA LEU A 17 4.20 -3.41 11.43
C LEU A 17 3.15 -3.01 10.39
N LEU A 18 1.86 -3.06 10.75
CA LEU A 18 0.80 -2.73 9.81
C LEU A 18 0.80 -1.22 9.46
N LEU A 19 1.05 -0.35 10.44
CA LEU A 19 1.10 1.10 10.19
C LEU A 19 2.34 1.52 9.41
N ASP A 20 3.48 0.88 9.63
CA ASP A 20 4.67 1.11 8.81
C ASP A 20 4.40 0.66 7.38
N SER A 21 3.77 -0.50 7.20
CA SER A 21 3.38 -1.00 5.87
C SER A 21 2.39 -0.06 5.16
N LEU A 22 1.39 0.45 5.89
CA LEU A 22 0.45 1.45 5.36
C LEU A 22 1.18 2.75 5.01
N SER A 23 2.14 3.19 5.83
CA SER A 23 2.92 4.40 5.56
C SER A 23 3.78 4.23 4.31
N TYR A 24 4.42 3.08 4.10
CA TYR A 24 5.17 2.82 2.87
C TYR A 24 4.29 2.81 1.61
N GLU A 25 3.09 2.22 1.72
CA GLU A 25 2.11 2.26 0.63
C GLU A 25 1.71 3.69 0.29
N LEU A 26 1.29 4.45 1.30
CA LEU A 26 0.84 5.83 1.11
C LEU A 26 1.98 6.75 0.66
N GLU A 27 3.24 6.47 1.02
CA GLU A 27 4.40 7.20 0.50
C GLU A 27 4.54 7.02 -1.01
N GLY A 28 4.34 5.79 -1.50
CA GLY A 28 4.28 5.49 -2.94
C GLY A 28 3.15 6.23 -3.65
N VAL A 29 1.97 6.26 -3.03
CA VAL A 29 0.81 7.02 -3.55
C VAL A 29 1.11 8.52 -3.59
N GLU A 30 1.67 9.11 -2.53
CA GLU A 30 2.06 10.53 -2.52
C GLU A 30 3.14 10.84 -3.57
N ALA A 31 4.10 9.93 -3.79
CA ALA A 31 5.12 10.06 -4.83
C ALA A 31 4.49 10.10 -6.23
N TYR A 32 3.56 9.20 -6.51
CA TYR A 32 2.79 9.19 -7.76
C TYR A 32 2.04 10.51 -7.96
N ILE A 33 1.27 10.93 -6.95
CA ILE A 33 0.50 12.19 -6.94
C ILE A 33 1.41 13.38 -7.22
N ALA A 34 2.55 13.47 -6.52
CA ALA A 34 3.51 14.57 -6.66
C ALA A 34 4.07 14.67 -8.08
N LYS A 35 4.31 13.54 -8.75
CA LYS A 35 4.84 13.50 -10.13
C LYS A 35 3.82 13.82 -11.20
N THR A 36 2.55 13.52 -10.97
CA THR A 36 1.51 13.88 -11.94
C THR A 36 1.23 15.38 -12.00
N ASN A 37 1.60 16.16 -10.97
CA ASN A 37 1.27 17.59 -10.81
C ASN A 37 -0.24 17.92 -10.96
N LYS A 38 -1.13 16.92 -10.79
CA LYS A 38 -2.59 17.06 -10.95
C LYS A 38 -3.35 17.37 -9.66
N TYR A 39 -2.66 17.34 -8.52
CA TYR A 39 -3.28 17.34 -7.19
C TYR A 39 -2.67 18.41 -6.28
N PRO A 40 -3.41 18.83 -5.23
CA PRO A 40 -2.84 19.66 -4.16
C PRO A 40 -1.61 18.98 -3.54
N LYS A 41 -0.53 19.75 -3.35
CA LYS A 41 0.71 19.24 -2.74
C LYS A 41 0.61 19.26 -1.22
N LYS A 42 -0.19 18.36 -0.66
CA LYS A 42 -0.34 18.15 0.79
C LYS A 42 0.22 16.79 1.22
N ASN A 43 1.52 16.64 1.01
CA ASN A 43 2.23 15.43 1.42
C ASN A 43 2.37 15.40 2.94
N GLN A 44 2.09 14.25 3.55
CA GLN A 44 2.34 14.01 4.98
C GLN A 44 3.61 13.21 5.21
N ILE A 45 3.95 12.32 4.28
CA ILE A 45 4.95 11.28 4.49
C ILE A 45 5.99 11.20 3.38
N TYR A 46 5.69 11.66 2.16
CA TYR A 46 6.62 11.68 1.04
C TYR A 46 7.92 12.41 1.40
N GLY A 47 9.05 11.69 1.31
CA GLY A 47 10.38 12.20 1.62
C GLY A 47 10.69 12.35 3.12
N THR A 48 9.80 11.92 4.01
CA THR A 48 10.00 11.97 5.47
C THR A 48 10.43 10.63 6.07
N THR A 49 10.06 9.52 5.44
CA THR A 49 10.43 8.18 5.85
C THR A 49 11.93 7.94 5.63
N LYS A 50 12.57 7.28 6.60
CA LYS A 50 14.04 7.23 6.73
C LYS A 50 14.81 6.63 5.54
N GLY A 51 14.18 6.10 4.48
CA GLY A 51 14.96 5.49 3.40
C GLY A 51 14.30 5.09 2.09
N THR A 52 13.00 5.30 1.85
CA THR A 52 12.31 4.60 0.75
C THR A 52 12.16 5.42 -0.53
N ILE A 53 11.59 6.63 -0.49
CA ILE A 53 11.42 7.45 -1.71
C ILE A 53 12.08 8.81 -1.51
N LYS A 54 13.42 8.82 -1.59
CA LYS A 54 14.22 10.06 -1.51
C LYS A 54 14.65 10.59 -2.88
N ASP A 55 14.64 9.74 -3.89
CA ASP A 55 15.08 10.14 -5.21
C ASP A 55 13.93 10.77 -5.98
N HIS A 56 14.11 12.01 -6.45
CA HIS A 56 13.18 12.71 -7.31
C HIS A 56 13.41 12.39 -8.80
N SER A 57 14.21 11.38 -9.14
CA SER A 57 14.49 11.01 -10.53
C SER A 57 13.36 10.19 -11.20
N GLY A 58 12.52 9.51 -10.42
CA GLY A 58 11.45 8.65 -10.94
C GLY A 58 10.35 9.41 -11.69
N SER A 59 9.77 8.74 -12.69
CA SER A 59 8.56 9.15 -13.40
C SER A 59 7.30 8.85 -12.58
N ALA A 60 6.14 9.35 -13.01
CA ALA A 60 4.88 9.01 -12.34
C ALA A 60 4.59 7.50 -12.46
N GLU A 61 4.91 6.88 -13.59
CA GLU A 61 4.71 5.44 -13.82
C GLU A 61 5.55 4.59 -12.86
N ASP A 62 6.82 4.95 -12.65
CA ASP A 62 7.69 4.24 -11.70
C ASP A 62 7.10 4.20 -10.28
N TYR A 63 6.51 5.31 -9.83
CA TYR A 63 5.85 5.36 -8.51
C TYR A 63 4.49 4.69 -8.47
N TYR A 64 3.78 4.64 -9.61
CA TYR A 64 2.54 3.86 -9.71
C TYR A 64 2.85 2.38 -9.51
N ASP A 65 3.87 1.85 -10.20
CA ASP A 65 4.30 0.46 -10.07
C ASP A 65 4.87 0.16 -8.67
N THR A 66 5.56 1.14 -8.08
CA THR A 66 6.00 1.07 -6.68
C THR A 66 4.81 0.94 -5.73
N ALA A 67 3.76 1.76 -5.90
CA ALA A 67 2.54 1.68 -5.10
C ALA A 67 1.83 0.33 -5.30
N LEU A 68 1.73 -0.19 -6.53
CA LEU A 68 1.16 -1.53 -6.76
C LEU A 68 1.95 -2.65 -6.06
N THR A 69 3.27 -2.54 -6.03
CA THR A 69 4.15 -3.51 -5.35
C THR A 69 4.01 -3.41 -3.82
N ASN A 70 3.94 -2.19 -3.29
CA ASN A 70 3.71 -1.96 -1.86
C ASN A 70 2.32 -2.43 -1.44
N LEU A 71 1.32 -2.30 -2.30
CA LEU A 71 -0.04 -2.76 -2.06
C LEU A 71 -0.11 -4.29 -1.90
N LEU A 72 0.65 -5.02 -2.71
CA LEU A 72 0.81 -6.47 -2.56
C LEU A 72 1.41 -6.82 -1.19
N THR A 73 2.44 -6.07 -0.77
CA THR A 73 3.08 -6.24 0.54
C THR A 73 2.09 -5.95 1.67
N LEU A 74 1.36 -4.84 1.61
CA LEU A 74 0.32 -4.47 2.57
C LEU A 74 -0.74 -5.58 2.67
N SER A 75 -1.19 -6.12 1.54
CA SER A 75 -2.16 -7.23 1.50
C SER A 75 -1.65 -8.46 2.24
N GLY A 76 -0.38 -8.82 2.02
CA GLY A 76 0.29 -9.92 2.73
C GLY A 76 0.41 -9.68 4.23
N MET A 77 0.73 -8.44 4.63
CA MET A 77 0.83 -8.05 6.03
C MET A 77 -0.54 -8.10 6.72
N VAL A 78 -1.58 -7.49 6.14
CA VAL A 78 -2.95 -7.53 6.69
C VAL A 78 -3.46 -8.96 6.86
N LYS A 79 -3.17 -9.83 5.90
CA LYS A 79 -3.52 -11.26 5.99
C LYS A 79 -2.80 -11.96 7.14
N SER A 80 -1.57 -11.57 7.41
CA SER A 80 -0.73 -12.15 8.47
C SER A 80 -1.00 -11.55 9.85
N THR A 81 -1.62 -10.37 9.92
CA THR A 81 -2.08 -9.74 11.17
C THR A 81 -3.33 -10.46 11.69
N PRO A 82 -3.27 -11.13 12.86
CA PRO A 82 -4.39 -11.91 13.36
C PRO A 82 -5.47 -11.06 14.05
N LEU A 83 -5.12 -9.85 14.49
CA LEU A 83 -5.95 -9.01 15.34
C LEU A 83 -6.84 -8.05 14.52
N PRO A 84 -8.18 -8.17 14.57
CA PRO A 84 -9.08 -7.29 13.84
C PRO A 84 -8.94 -5.81 14.23
N GLU A 85 -8.72 -5.52 15.52
CA GLU A 85 -8.61 -4.15 16.02
C GLU A 85 -7.41 -3.39 15.44
N VAL A 86 -6.36 -4.11 15.03
CA VAL A 86 -5.18 -3.54 14.38
C VAL A 86 -5.51 -3.11 12.95
N LYS A 87 -6.31 -3.92 12.24
CA LYS A 87 -6.77 -3.64 10.88
C LYS A 87 -7.73 -2.45 10.86
N GLU A 88 -8.68 -2.44 11.80
CA GLU A 88 -9.61 -1.31 11.99
C GLU A 88 -8.86 -0.01 12.28
N TYR A 89 -7.83 -0.06 13.13
CA TYR A 89 -7.00 1.12 13.40
C TYR A 89 -6.26 1.62 12.15
N ALA A 90 -5.65 0.73 11.37
CA ALA A 90 -5.00 1.10 10.11
C ALA A 90 -6.00 1.68 9.10
N LEU A 91 -7.23 1.18 9.05
CA LEU A 91 -8.29 1.70 8.21
C LEU A 91 -8.72 3.13 8.62
N VAL A 92 -8.81 3.39 9.92
CA VAL A 92 -9.06 4.75 10.44
C VAL A 92 -7.93 5.71 10.05
N GLU A 93 -6.69 5.28 10.18
CA GLU A 93 -5.51 6.06 9.79
C GLU A 93 -5.47 6.34 8.29
N PHE A 94 -5.83 5.37 7.45
CA PHE A 94 -6.02 5.56 6.01
C PHE A 94 -7.06 6.66 5.70
N TYR A 95 -8.22 6.66 6.37
CA TYR A 95 -9.22 7.69 6.15
C TYR A 95 -8.75 9.08 6.61
N LYS A 96 -8.03 9.19 7.73
CA LYS A 96 -7.42 10.47 8.12
C LYS A 96 -6.50 10.99 7.02
N TRP A 97 -5.64 10.11 6.49
CA TRP A 97 -4.76 10.46 5.37
C TRP A 97 -5.54 10.97 4.15
N ILE A 98 -6.64 10.32 3.77
CA ILE A 98 -7.53 10.76 2.68
C ILE A 98 -8.03 12.18 2.93
N ASP A 99 -8.57 12.48 4.11
CA ASP A 99 -9.11 13.82 4.41
C ASP A 99 -8.04 14.91 4.26
N TYR A 100 -6.84 14.66 4.77
CA TYR A 100 -5.75 15.64 4.73
C TYR A 100 -5.15 15.81 3.33
N SER A 101 -5.14 14.76 2.51
CA SER A 101 -4.58 14.77 1.16
C SER A 101 -5.29 15.75 0.20
N GLU A 102 -6.51 16.20 0.54
CA GLU A 102 -7.39 17.01 -0.32
C GLU A 102 -7.75 16.35 -1.67
N ILE A 103 -7.58 15.03 -1.75
CA ILE A 103 -8.15 14.22 -2.84
C ILE A 103 -9.67 14.21 -2.66
N THR A 104 -10.38 14.32 -3.77
CA THR A 104 -11.85 14.31 -3.85
C THR A 104 -12.27 13.50 -5.08
N GLU A 105 -13.54 13.11 -5.16
CA GLU A 105 -14.14 12.46 -6.32
C GLU A 105 -14.01 13.29 -7.62
N LYS A 106 -13.86 14.62 -7.49
CA LYS A 106 -13.73 15.55 -8.61
C LYS A 106 -12.31 15.62 -9.17
N ASN A 107 -11.29 15.55 -8.33
CA ASN A 107 -9.89 15.66 -8.77
C ASN A 107 -9.17 14.30 -8.88
N CYS A 108 -9.69 13.24 -8.25
CA CYS A 108 -9.12 11.89 -8.30
C CYS A 108 -9.13 11.34 -9.73
N SER A 109 -7.95 10.96 -10.27
CA SER A 109 -7.84 10.27 -11.56
C SER A 109 -8.29 8.80 -11.44
N PRO A 110 -8.64 8.14 -12.55
CA PRO A 110 -8.97 6.72 -12.54
C PRO A 110 -7.87 5.84 -11.92
N ASP A 111 -6.60 6.09 -12.25
CA ASP A 111 -5.47 5.30 -11.74
C ASP A 111 -5.28 5.48 -10.24
N LEU A 112 -5.41 6.72 -9.74
CA LEU A 112 -5.38 6.98 -8.30
C LEU A 112 -6.57 6.32 -7.60
N GLY A 113 -7.77 6.40 -8.18
CA GLY A 113 -8.96 5.75 -7.65
C GLY A 113 -8.75 4.24 -7.48
N ARG A 114 -8.14 3.58 -8.46
CA ARG A 114 -7.80 2.15 -8.38
C ARG A 114 -6.81 1.84 -7.25
N LEU A 115 -5.75 2.65 -7.08
CA LEU A 115 -4.81 2.49 -5.97
C LEU A 115 -5.53 2.61 -4.62
N LEU A 116 -6.33 3.67 -4.43
CA LEU A 116 -7.03 3.91 -3.18
C LEU A 116 -8.04 2.79 -2.85
N ILE A 117 -8.78 2.29 -3.84
CA ILE A 117 -9.68 1.15 -3.68
C ILE A 117 -8.88 -0.10 -3.30
N GLY A 118 -7.75 -0.33 -3.97
CA GLY A 118 -6.84 -1.42 -3.63
C GLY A 118 -6.38 -1.36 -2.17
N VAL A 119 -5.87 -0.22 -1.71
CA VAL A 119 -5.45 -0.03 -0.31
C VAL A 119 -6.58 -0.36 0.66
N HIS A 120 -7.78 0.16 0.39
CA HIS A 120 -8.96 -0.09 1.21
C HIS A 120 -9.36 -1.56 1.27
N GLU A 121 -9.45 -2.26 0.12
CA GLU A 121 -9.73 -3.69 0.08
C GLU A 121 -8.65 -4.50 0.82
N SER A 122 -7.38 -4.14 0.64
CA SER A 122 -6.27 -4.79 1.32
C SER A 122 -6.37 -4.64 2.83
N LEU A 123 -6.68 -3.46 3.36
CA LEU A 123 -6.87 -3.21 4.80
C LEU A 123 -8.09 -3.95 5.37
N LYS A 124 -9.15 -4.15 4.57
CA LYS A 124 -10.30 -5.00 4.93
C LYS A 124 -10.00 -6.51 4.87
N GLY A 125 -8.83 -6.90 4.36
CA GLY A 125 -8.48 -8.30 4.11
C GLY A 125 -9.17 -8.89 2.86
N GLU A 126 -9.70 -8.03 2.00
CA GLU A 126 -10.43 -8.35 0.77
C GLU A 126 -9.58 -8.20 -0.50
N GLY A 127 -8.29 -7.87 -0.38
CA GLY A 127 -7.33 -7.66 -1.48
C GLY A 127 -6.99 -8.89 -2.34
N ARG A 128 -7.96 -9.75 -2.65
CA ARG A 128 -7.81 -10.88 -3.58
C ARG A 128 -7.56 -10.42 -5.00
N LYS A 129 -8.17 -9.30 -5.41
CA LYS A 129 -8.04 -8.82 -6.77
C LYS A 129 -6.59 -8.48 -7.13
N ILE A 130 -5.88 -7.73 -6.27
CA ILE A 130 -4.47 -7.42 -6.53
C ILE A 130 -3.62 -8.70 -6.56
N LEU A 131 -3.91 -9.69 -5.71
CA LEU A 131 -3.23 -10.99 -5.74
C LEU A 131 -3.45 -11.74 -7.05
N ASP A 132 -4.68 -11.75 -7.55
CA ASP A 132 -5.02 -12.45 -8.79
C ASP A 132 -4.47 -11.71 -10.01
N ASP A 133 -4.53 -10.38 -10.04
CA ASP A 133 -3.89 -9.56 -11.06
C ASP A 133 -2.38 -9.78 -11.10
N THR A 134 -1.71 -9.82 -9.94
CA THR A 134 -0.27 -10.10 -9.86
C THR A 134 0.05 -11.51 -10.37
N LYS A 135 -0.74 -12.53 -9.99
CA LYS A 135 -0.53 -13.91 -10.51
C LYS A 135 -0.66 -13.95 -12.02
N MET A 136 -1.66 -13.26 -12.57
CA MET A 136 -1.87 -13.21 -14.02
C MET A 136 -0.75 -12.45 -14.72
N TYR A 137 -0.28 -11.34 -14.16
CA TYR A 137 0.90 -10.63 -14.65
C TYR A 137 2.11 -11.55 -14.69
N LEU A 138 2.46 -12.18 -13.56
CA LEU A 138 3.62 -13.08 -13.45
C LEU A 138 3.54 -14.31 -14.36
N ALA A 139 2.33 -14.80 -14.66
CA ALA A 139 2.14 -15.89 -15.62
C ALA A 139 2.47 -15.49 -17.07
N ASN A 140 2.45 -14.19 -17.37
CA ASN A 140 2.68 -13.63 -18.70
C ASN A 140 4.00 -12.87 -18.83
N THR A 141 4.77 -12.74 -17.75
CA THR A 141 6.08 -12.09 -17.74
C THR A 141 7.20 -13.13 -17.83
N GLU A 142 8.27 -12.81 -18.56
CA GLU A 142 9.47 -13.64 -18.59
C GLU A 142 10.07 -13.75 -17.18
N GLN A 143 10.37 -14.97 -16.75
CA GLN A 143 10.94 -15.18 -15.42
C GLN A 143 12.36 -14.60 -15.38
N PRO A 144 12.69 -13.83 -14.33
CA PRO A 144 14.04 -13.29 -14.21
C PRO A 144 15.05 -14.45 -14.00
N PRO A 145 16.31 -14.28 -14.41
CA PRO A 145 17.32 -15.34 -14.31
C PRO A 145 17.57 -15.74 -12.85
N ASN A 146 17.88 -17.01 -12.61
CA ASN A 146 18.09 -17.57 -11.26
C ASN A 146 19.08 -16.76 -10.39
N GLU A 147 20.10 -16.17 -11.01
CA GLU A 147 21.10 -15.33 -10.34
C GLU A 147 20.51 -14.06 -9.71
N SER A 148 19.43 -13.52 -10.27
CA SER A 148 18.71 -12.37 -9.72
C SER A 148 18.05 -12.68 -8.37
N PHE A 149 17.73 -13.94 -8.10
CA PHE A 149 17.09 -14.36 -6.86
C PHE A 149 18.06 -14.42 -5.68
N ILE A 150 19.37 -14.56 -5.90
CA ILE A 150 20.37 -14.66 -4.82
C ILE A 150 20.35 -13.39 -3.96
N ASN A 151 20.27 -12.22 -4.61
CA ASN A 151 20.18 -10.93 -3.92
C ASN A 151 18.83 -10.79 -3.19
N VAL A 152 17.74 -11.26 -3.79
CA VAL A 152 16.40 -11.25 -3.19
C VAL A 152 16.36 -12.13 -1.95
N PHE A 153 16.90 -13.35 -2.00
CA PHE A 153 16.98 -14.26 -0.85
C PHE A 153 17.82 -13.66 0.29
N SER A 154 18.98 -13.09 -0.04
CA SER A 154 19.86 -12.46 0.95
C SER A 154 19.19 -11.26 1.63
N ALA A 155 18.51 -10.41 0.84
CA ALA A 155 17.73 -9.29 1.35
C ALA A 155 16.57 -9.76 2.24
N THR A 156 15.87 -10.83 1.83
CA THR A 156 14.76 -11.42 2.60
C THR A 156 15.25 -11.98 3.93
N GLN A 157 16.39 -12.67 3.96
CA GLN A 157 16.97 -13.19 5.20
C GLN A 157 17.39 -12.06 6.15
N LYS A 158 18.02 -11.01 5.62
CA LYS A 158 18.37 -9.81 6.39
C LYS A 158 17.11 -9.17 6.98
N PHE A 159 16.08 -8.97 6.17
CA PHE A 159 14.80 -8.41 6.62
C PHE A 159 14.15 -9.28 7.71
N ALA A 160 14.17 -10.60 7.56
CA ALA A 160 13.62 -11.53 8.56
C ALA A 160 14.39 -11.45 9.89
N HIS A 161 15.70 -11.25 9.85
CA HIS A 161 16.53 -11.04 11.03
C HIS A 161 16.20 -9.70 11.72
N GLU A 162 16.19 -8.60 10.97
CA GLU A 162 15.85 -7.26 11.49
C GLU A 162 14.43 -7.22 12.09
N THR A 163 13.48 -7.90 11.43
CA THR A 163 12.10 -8.05 11.92
C THR A 163 12.06 -8.76 13.28
N ARG A 164 12.89 -9.79 13.46
CA ARG A 164 12.99 -10.51 14.73
C ARG A 164 13.57 -9.64 15.83
N GLU A 165 14.64 -8.92 15.55
CA GLU A 165 15.27 -7.99 16.50
C GLU A 165 14.30 -6.87 16.90
N MET A 166 13.57 -6.31 15.93
CA MET A 166 12.58 -5.27 16.21
C MET A 166 11.42 -5.80 17.07
N LYS A 167 10.90 -7.00 16.75
CA LYS A 167 9.89 -7.67 17.58
C LYS A 167 10.39 -7.91 19.01
N GLU A 168 11.66 -8.30 19.17
CA GLU A 168 12.28 -8.46 20.49
C GLU A 168 12.46 -7.12 21.21
N SER A 169 12.81 -6.04 20.51
CA SER A 169 12.94 -4.69 21.09
C SER A 169 11.62 -4.08 21.57
N LEU A 170 10.50 -4.48 20.96
CA LEU A 170 9.16 -4.04 21.33
C LEU A 170 8.52 -4.95 22.37
N LYS A 171 9.19 -6.06 22.73
CA LYS A 171 8.83 -6.87 23.88
C LYS A 171 8.90 -5.95 25.10
N ASP A 172 7.80 -5.86 25.85
CA ASP A 172 7.63 -4.98 27.00
C ASP A 172 7.20 -3.52 26.72
N GLN A 173 7.06 -3.11 25.45
CA GLN A 173 6.56 -1.77 25.09
C GLN A 173 5.05 -1.78 24.83
N LYS A 174 4.36 -0.72 25.29
CA LYS A 174 2.97 -0.45 24.87
C LYS A 174 3.01 0.32 23.57
N PHE A 175 2.14 -0.06 22.63
CA PHE A 175 1.96 0.71 21.41
C PHE A 175 1.34 2.07 21.73
N ASP A 176 1.98 3.12 21.23
CA ASP A 176 1.42 4.47 21.27
C ASP A 176 0.39 4.63 20.15
N LYS A 177 -0.89 4.71 20.53
CA LYS A 177 -2.01 4.96 19.61
C LYS A 177 -2.15 6.45 19.25
N SER A 178 -1.07 7.21 19.29
CA SER A 178 -1.06 8.55 18.74
C SER A 178 -1.38 8.48 17.24
N PRO A 179 -2.18 9.43 16.71
CA PRO A 179 -2.46 9.49 15.29
C PRO A 179 -1.16 9.52 14.48
N ARG A 180 -1.05 8.64 13.47
CA ARG A 180 0.07 8.63 12.54
C ARG A 180 -0.15 9.64 11.41
N PHE A 181 -1.39 9.79 10.98
CA PHE A 181 -1.79 10.76 9.96
C PHE A 181 -2.71 11.83 10.55
N TYR A 182 -2.61 13.03 9.98
CA TYR A 182 -3.53 14.13 10.21
C TYR A 182 -4.80 13.94 9.37
N GLY A 183 -5.91 14.52 9.84
CA GLY A 183 -7.21 14.50 9.18
C GLY A 183 -8.34 13.98 10.07
N ASP A 184 -9.58 14.17 9.60
CA ASP A 184 -10.80 13.64 10.19
C ASP A 184 -11.20 12.33 9.49
N SER A 185 -11.24 11.22 10.24
CA SER A 185 -11.50 9.89 9.69
C SER A 185 -12.91 9.75 9.12
N GLU A 186 -13.92 10.42 9.69
CA GLU A 186 -15.30 10.33 9.19
C GLU A 186 -15.45 11.11 7.88
N LYS A 187 -14.81 12.28 7.79
CA LYS A 187 -14.77 13.07 6.55
C LYS A 187 -14.00 12.32 5.46
N GLY A 188 -12.85 11.76 5.80
CA GLY A 188 -12.03 10.96 4.88
C GLY A 188 -12.76 9.72 4.38
N ARG A 189 -13.51 9.03 5.25
CA ARG A 189 -14.35 7.89 4.87
C ARG A 189 -15.41 8.28 3.84
N ARG A 190 -16.12 9.39 4.04
CA ARG A 190 -17.11 9.89 3.06
C ARG A 190 -16.47 10.25 1.72
N ILE A 191 -15.30 10.89 1.75
CA ILE A 191 -14.54 11.19 0.52
C ILE A 191 -14.21 9.89 -0.22
N PHE A 192 -13.70 8.90 0.50
CA PHE A 192 -13.37 7.60 -0.08
C PHE A 192 -14.60 6.90 -0.66
N GLU A 193 -15.73 6.84 0.05
CA GLU A 193 -16.98 6.23 -0.43
C GLU A 193 -17.44 6.86 -1.77
N MET A 194 -17.26 8.17 -1.96
CA MET A 194 -17.56 8.85 -3.23
C MET A 194 -16.57 8.48 -4.35
N ILE A 195 -15.28 8.32 -4.04
CA ILE A 195 -14.26 7.87 -4.98
C ILE A 195 -14.53 6.42 -5.39
N GLU A 196 -14.82 5.55 -4.42
CA GLU A 196 -15.14 4.14 -4.61
C GLU A 196 -16.37 4.00 -5.52
N ALA A 197 -17.47 4.69 -5.20
CA ALA A 197 -18.68 4.66 -6.03
C ALA A 197 -18.44 5.07 -7.49
N LYS A 198 -17.48 5.97 -7.74
CA LYS A 198 -17.13 6.43 -9.09
C LYS A 198 -16.27 5.43 -9.87
N TYR A 199 -15.40 4.68 -9.20
CA TYR A 199 -14.35 3.90 -9.85
C TYR A 199 -14.40 2.39 -9.61
N VAL A 200 -15.27 1.88 -8.71
CA VAL A 200 -15.31 0.46 -8.34
C VAL A 200 -15.61 -0.47 -9.52
N GLU A 201 -16.54 -0.11 -10.41
CA GLU A 201 -16.84 -0.94 -11.59
C GLU A 201 -15.62 -1.07 -12.51
N ALA A 202 -14.96 0.06 -12.79
CA ALA A 202 -13.75 0.10 -13.60
C ALA A 202 -12.56 -0.56 -12.89
N TYR A 203 -12.52 -0.55 -11.56
CA TYR A 203 -11.54 -1.29 -10.80
C TYR A 203 -11.77 -2.80 -11.03
N LEU A 204 -12.96 -3.32 -10.70
CA LEU A 204 -13.30 -4.73 -10.82
C LEU A 204 -13.14 -5.29 -12.24
N SER A 205 -13.36 -4.48 -13.28
CA SER A 205 -13.31 -4.92 -14.68
C SER A 205 -11.91 -4.88 -15.30
N ASN A 206 -10.96 -4.14 -14.74
CA ASN A 206 -9.65 -3.90 -15.35
C ASN A 206 -8.51 -4.56 -14.55
N TYR A 207 -7.45 -4.99 -15.24
CA TYR A 207 -6.21 -5.41 -14.58
C TYR A 207 -5.51 -4.21 -13.92
N SER A 208 -4.98 -4.42 -12.72
CA SER A 208 -4.23 -3.39 -11.99
C SER A 208 -2.89 -3.07 -12.66
N TYR A 209 -2.25 -4.06 -13.30
CA TYR A 209 -1.06 -3.89 -14.12
C TYR A 209 -1.45 -3.56 -15.56
N SER A 210 -0.80 -2.57 -16.16
CA SER A 210 -1.09 -2.11 -17.51
C SER A 210 -0.90 -3.22 -18.54
N GLN A 211 -2.00 -3.76 -19.08
CA GLN A 211 -1.98 -4.47 -20.38
C GLN A 211 -1.89 -3.50 -21.57
N GLN A 212 -1.62 -2.21 -21.34
CA GLN A 212 -1.69 -1.20 -22.41
C GLN A 212 -0.65 -1.44 -23.52
N GLU A 213 0.48 -2.10 -23.26
CA GLU A 213 1.42 -2.46 -24.34
C GLU A 213 1.01 -3.71 -25.13
N SER A 214 0.29 -4.66 -24.52
CA SER A 214 -0.07 -5.94 -25.15
C SER A 214 -1.24 -5.80 -26.14
N GLN A 215 -2.15 -4.85 -25.88
CA GLN A 215 -3.29 -4.61 -26.78
C GLN A 215 -2.95 -3.68 -27.96
N ILE A 216 -1.97 -2.79 -27.81
CA ILE A 216 -1.51 -1.92 -28.92
C ILE A 216 -0.72 -2.73 -29.96
N LYS A 217 0.12 -3.70 -29.55
CA LYS A 217 0.86 -4.56 -30.50
C LYS A 217 -0.02 -5.54 -31.29
N ASN A 218 -1.16 -5.97 -30.74
CA ASN A 218 -2.08 -6.85 -31.46
C ASN A 218 -3.03 -6.11 -32.40
N THR A 219 -3.18 -4.79 -32.25
CA THR A 219 -4.02 -3.98 -33.15
C THR A 219 -3.20 -3.37 -34.29
N SER A 220 -1.87 -3.27 -34.17
CA SER A 220 -0.98 -2.75 -35.24
C SER A 220 -0.38 -3.83 -36.16
N MET A 221 -0.70 -5.12 -35.96
CA MET A 221 -0.34 -6.19 -36.90
C MET A 221 -1.46 -6.54 -37.89
N TYR A 222 -2.60 -5.85 -37.82
CA TYR A 222 -3.72 -5.99 -38.75
C TYR A 222 -4.18 -4.64 -39.36
N GLY A 223 -3.27 -3.66 -39.43
CA GLY A 223 -3.45 -2.39 -40.13
C GLY A 223 -2.50 -2.26 -41.31
#